data_AF-A0AAD9Z2Q7-F1
#
_entry.id   AF-A0AAD9Z2Q7-F1
#
_cell.length_a   1.000
_cell.length_b   1.000
_cell.length_c   1.000
_cell.angle_alpha   90.00
_cell.angle_beta   90.00
_cell.angle_gamma   90.00
#
_symmetry.space_group_name_H-M   'P 1'
#
loop_
_entity.id
_entity.type
_entity.pdbx_description
1 polymer ?
#
loop_
_entity_poly.entity_id
_entity_poly.type
_entity_poly.pdbx_seq_one_letter_code
_entity_poly.pdbx_strand_id
1 'polypeptide(L)'
;MSEVLLYDLPSKGRCACWSLNPWKTRMVLNYKNIPYKTEFIEYPDIAPTLKSFGLPPNENYTPYTIPTIRDANGKYIMDSRKIVAELEKQYPEPSLHLDSPQLAKVEELVMKVMVPLRAVILPPIPRNILREPSAEYFERTREERFGMPLAQFEKEQGGNKGWEGATPYLKEIGDILRAEGGPFLLGKTGE
;
A
#
# COMPACT_ATOMS: atom_id res chain seq x y z
N MET A 1 -16.32 6.53 -22.26
CA MET A 1 -16.31 6.02 -20.87
C MET A 1 -15.25 6.81 -20.12
N SER A 2 -15.59 7.38 -18.96
CA SER A 2 -14.63 8.09 -18.11
C SER A 2 -13.58 7.11 -17.57
N GLU A 3 -12.33 7.54 -17.59
CA GLU A 3 -11.19 6.76 -17.11
C GLU A 3 -11.06 6.90 -15.58
N VAL A 4 -10.67 5.83 -14.88
CA VAL A 4 -10.43 5.87 -13.43
C VAL A 4 -9.23 6.78 -13.14
N LEU A 5 -9.31 7.63 -12.12
CA LEU A 5 -8.15 8.38 -11.62
C LEU A 5 -7.66 7.74 -10.33
N LEU A 6 -6.39 7.34 -10.28
CA LEU A 6 -5.71 6.83 -9.10
C LEU A 6 -4.81 7.92 -8.50
N TYR A 7 -5.11 8.36 -7.28
CA TYR A 7 -4.26 9.26 -6.51
C TYR A 7 -3.12 8.49 -5.84
N ASP A 8 -1.87 8.81 -6.18
CA ASP A 8 -0.66 8.13 -5.72
C ASP A 8 0.45 9.14 -5.32
N LEU A 9 1.52 8.66 -4.69
CA LEU A 9 2.69 9.47 -4.34
C LEU A 9 3.73 9.46 -5.46
N PRO A 10 4.29 10.64 -5.83
CA PRO A 10 5.41 10.69 -6.74
C PRO A 10 6.69 10.17 -6.07
N SER A 11 7.64 9.69 -6.87
CA SER A 11 9.05 9.59 -6.48
C SER A 11 9.87 10.68 -7.17
N LYS A 12 11.08 10.96 -6.65
CA LYS A 12 12.05 11.83 -7.31
C LYS A 12 12.54 11.22 -8.63
N GLY A 13 13.09 12.04 -9.52
CA GLY A 13 13.52 11.62 -10.86
C GLY A 13 12.33 11.36 -11.78
N ARG A 14 12.24 10.16 -12.39
CA ARG A 14 11.24 9.82 -13.42
C ARG A 14 9.79 9.73 -12.93
N CYS A 15 9.50 10.09 -11.68
CA CYS A 15 8.16 10.05 -11.09
C CYS A 15 7.47 8.68 -11.24
N ALA A 16 8.06 7.65 -10.63
CA ALA A 16 7.52 6.30 -10.61
C ALA A 16 6.74 5.98 -9.33
N CYS A 17 5.79 5.05 -9.40
CA CYS A 17 5.06 4.53 -8.24
C CYS A 17 5.95 3.66 -7.35
N TRP A 18 5.74 3.74 -6.03
CA TRP A 18 6.59 3.08 -5.02
C TRP A 18 5.84 2.70 -3.74
N SER A 19 4.74 3.39 -3.42
CA SER A 19 4.06 3.24 -2.14
C SER A 19 3.25 1.94 -2.07
N LEU A 20 3.44 1.18 -0.99
CA LEU A 20 2.85 -0.15 -0.78
C LEU A 20 1.31 -0.15 -0.92
N ASN A 21 0.63 0.83 -0.32
CA ASN A 21 -0.83 0.84 -0.32
C ASN A 21 -1.41 1.15 -1.72
N PRO A 22 -0.97 2.20 -2.43
CA PRO A 22 -1.38 2.43 -3.82
C PRO A 22 -1.03 1.30 -4.79
N TRP A 23 0.08 0.58 -4.56
CA TRP A 23 0.41 -0.59 -5.35
C TRP A 23 -0.69 -1.67 -5.32
N LYS A 24 -1.41 -1.85 -4.21
CA LYS A 24 -2.55 -2.79 -4.14
C LYS A 24 -3.64 -2.42 -5.14
N THR A 25 -4.08 -1.15 -5.13
CA THR A 25 -5.08 -0.66 -6.08
C THR A 25 -4.56 -0.71 -7.53
N ARG A 26 -3.30 -0.33 -7.74
CA ARG A 26 -2.64 -0.40 -9.06
C ARG A 26 -2.63 -1.82 -9.63
N MET A 27 -2.29 -2.81 -8.80
CA MET A 27 -2.30 -4.22 -9.18
C MET A 27 -3.71 -4.70 -9.56
N VAL A 28 -4.75 -4.30 -8.82
CA VAL A 28 -6.14 -4.65 -9.17
C VAL A 28 -6.57 -4.02 -10.49
N LEU A 29 -6.30 -2.72 -10.69
CA LEU A 29 -6.62 -2.04 -11.95
C LEU A 29 -5.95 -2.72 -13.14
N ASN A 30 -4.67 -3.09 -13.00
CA ASN A 30 -3.91 -3.80 -14.03
C ASN A 30 -4.45 -5.23 -14.27
N TYR A 31 -4.67 -5.99 -13.20
CA TYR A 31 -5.14 -7.39 -13.28
C TYR A 31 -6.50 -7.49 -13.96
N LYS A 32 -7.41 -6.54 -13.66
CA LYS A 32 -8.73 -6.45 -14.28
C LYS A 32 -8.75 -5.70 -15.61
N ASN A 33 -7.59 -5.28 -16.11
CA ASN A 33 -7.43 -4.51 -17.35
C ASN A 33 -8.33 -3.24 -17.40
N ILE A 34 -8.45 -2.54 -16.27
CA ILE A 34 -9.24 -1.30 -16.14
C ILE A 34 -8.36 -0.11 -16.55
N PRO A 35 -8.74 0.68 -17.58
CA PRO A 35 -7.99 1.88 -17.95
C PRO A 35 -8.01 2.92 -16.83
N TYR A 36 -6.84 3.46 -16.48
CA TYR A 36 -6.71 4.47 -15.44
C TYR A 36 -5.54 5.42 -15.69
N LYS A 37 -5.67 6.65 -15.17
CA LYS A 37 -4.59 7.61 -15.02
C LYS A 37 -4.12 7.67 -13.57
N THR A 38 -2.85 8.00 -13.38
CA THR A 38 -2.32 8.31 -12.05
C THR A 38 -2.24 9.81 -11.87
N GLU A 39 -2.89 10.34 -10.82
CA GLU A 39 -2.72 11.70 -10.34
C GLU A 39 -1.72 11.65 -9.18
N PHE A 40 -0.57 12.30 -9.33
CA PHE A 40 0.45 12.32 -8.28
C PHE A 40 0.23 13.50 -7.32
N ILE A 41 0.18 13.20 -6.03
CA ILE A 41 0.05 14.19 -4.95
C ILE A 41 1.15 13.99 -3.92
N GLU A 42 1.75 15.06 -3.43
CA GLU A 42 2.77 14.99 -2.38
C GLU A 42 2.11 14.70 -1.02
N TYR A 43 2.86 14.08 -0.09
CA TYR A 43 2.37 13.77 1.25
C TYR A 43 1.63 14.93 1.98
N PRO A 44 2.19 16.16 2.06
CA PRO A 44 1.52 17.26 2.75
C PRO A 44 0.17 17.66 2.10
N ASP A 45 -0.01 17.37 0.82
CA ASP A 45 -1.19 17.79 0.05
C ASP A 45 -2.32 16.76 0.07
N ILE A 46 -2.06 15.53 0.53
CA ILE A 46 -3.09 14.46 0.59
C ILE A 46 -4.34 14.94 1.34
N ALA A 47 -4.16 15.43 2.57
CA ALA A 47 -5.30 15.83 3.40
C ALA A 47 -6.10 17.01 2.82
N PRO A 48 -5.51 18.15 2.44
CA PRO A 48 -6.28 19.24 1.84
C PRO A 48 -6.94 18.83 0.51
N THR A 49 -6.26 18.08 -0.35
CA THR A 49 -6.82 17.62 -1.63
C THR A 49 -8.03 16.72 -1.42
N LEU A 50 -7.91 15.68 -0.59
CA LEU A 50 -9.02 14.74 -0.39
C LEU A 50 -10.20 15.37 0.36
N LYS A 51 -9.95 16.32 1.27
CA LYS A 51 -11.00 17.16 1.87
C LYS A 51 -11.78 17.94 0.82
N SER A 52 -11.08 18.53 -0.17
CA SER A 52 -11.72 19.32 -1.23
C SER A 52 -12.66 18.51 -2.12
N PHE A 53 -12.48 17.19 -2.17
CA PHE A 53 -13.38 16.27 -2.88
C PHE A 53 -14.64 15.92 -2.08
N GLY A 54 -14.78 16.42 -0.86
CA GLY A 54 -15.91 16.10 0.02
C GLY A 54 -15.86 14.69 0.63
N LEU A 55 -14.69 14.04 0.64
CA LEU A 55 -14.53 12.74 1.28
C LEU A 55 -14.59 12.88 2.82
N PRO A 56 -15.34 12.02 3.52
CA PRO A 56 -15.26 11.93 4.97
C PRO A 56 -13.87 11.40 5.39
N PRO A 57 -13.37 11.78 6.57
CA PRO A 57 -12.13 11.24 7.09
C PRO A 57 -12.27 9.74 7.43
N ASN A 58 -11.16 9.02 7.42
CA ASN A 58 -11.07 7.69 8.03
C ASN A 58 -11.28 7.79 9.55
N GLU A 59 -12.01 6.83 10.12
CA GLU A 59 -12.37 6.82 11.53
C GLU A 59 -11.24 6.35 12.46
N ASN A 60 -10.51 5.30 12.05
CA ASN A 60 -9.65 4.53 12.95
C ASN A 60 -8.15 4.78 12.77
N TYR A 61 -7.75 5.64 11.84
CA TYR A 61 -6.35 5.91 11.51
C TYR A 61 -6.20 7.28 10.84
N THR A 62 -5.09 7.54 10.14
CA THR A 62 -4.83 8.79 9.43
C THR A 62 -6.08 9.25 8.63
N PRO A 63 -6.63 10.45 8.92
CA PRO A 63 -7.93 10.86 8.39
C PRO A 63 -8.03 10.86 6.86
N TYR A 64 -6.97 11.21 6.15
CA TYR A 64 -6.95 11.27 4.69
C TYR A 64 -5.71 10.56 4.18
N THR A 65 -5.91 9.59 3.29
CA THR A 65 -4.86 8.67 2.86
C THR A 65 -4.99 8.30 1.40
N ILE A 66 -3.88 7.89 0.81
CA ILE A 66 -3.87 7.19 -0.47
C ILE A 66 -3.68 5.66 -0.27
N PRO A 67 -4.15 4.82 -1.20
CA PRO A 67 -4.81 5.19 -2.45
C PRO A 67 -6.19 5.80 -2.21
N THR A 68 -6.52 6.73 -3.08
CA THR A 68 -7.89 7.17 -3.34
C THR A 68 -8.10 7.05 -4.85
N ILE A 69 -9.29 6.67 -5.28
CA ILE A 69 -9.66 6.72 -6.70
C ILE A 69 -10.84 7.65 -6.93
N ARG A 70 -10.93 8.18 -8.13
CA ARG A 70 -12.20 8.60 -8.75
C ARG A 70 -12.59 7.52 -9.75
N ASP A 71 -13.71 6.84 -9.51
CA ASP A 71 -14.17 5.78 -10.42
C ASP A 71 -14.71 6.36 -11.75
N ALA A 72 -15.06 5.48 -12.68
CA ALA A 72 -15.61 5.88 -13.98
C ALA A 72 -16.97 6.63 -13.86
N ASN A 73 -17.69 6.50 -12.75
CA ASN A 73 -18.93 7.22 -12.47
C ASN A 73 -18.69 8.59 -11.82
N GLY A 74 -17.43 8.92 -11.53
CA GLY A 74 -17.03 10.16 -10.89
C GLY A 74 -17.09 10.13 -9.36
N LYS A 75 -17.35 8.96 -8.74
CA LYS A 75 -17.38 8.79 -7.28
C LYS A 75 -15.96 8.66 -6.74
N TYR A 76 -15.66 9.39 -5.66
CA TYR A 76 -14.39 9.23 -4.95
C TYR A 76 -14.48 8.13 -3.90
N ILE A 77 -13.43 7.31 -3.83
CA ILE A 77 -13.33 6.19 -2.88
C ILE A 77 -11.92 6.19 -2.29
N MET A 78 -11.83 6.34 -0.98
CA MET A 78 -10.60 6.24 -0.19
C MET A 78 -10.58 4.91 0.57
N ASP A 79 -9.38 4.44 0.95
CA ASP A 79 -9.07 3.14 1.56
C ASP A 79 -8.91 2.02 0.52
N SER A 80 -7.73 1.39 0.48
CA SER A 80 -7.41 0.35 -0.50
C SER A 80 -8.37 -0.83 -0.46
N ARG A 81 -8.85 -1.28 0.72
CA ARG A 81 -9.81 -2.38 0.80
C ARG A 81 -11.18 -2.00 0.28
N LYS A 82 -11.67 -0.79 0.61
CA LYS A 82 -12.94 -0.28 0.07
C LYS A 82 -12.89 -0.14 -1.45
N ILE A 83 -11.76 0.35 -1.96
CA ILE A 83 -11.51 0.45 -3.41
C ILE A 83 -11.53 -0.92 -4.07
N VAL A 84 -10.77 -1.88 -3.53
CA VAL A 84 -10.69 -3.24 -4.07
C VAL A 84 -12.07 -3.92 -4.09
N ALA A 85 -12.84 -3.81 -3.01
CA ALA A 85 -14.18 -4.40 -2.93
C ALA A 85 -15.17 -3.76 -3.92
N GLU A 86 -15.11 -2.44 -4.11
CA GLU A 86 -15.95 -1.77 -5.11
C GLU A 86 -15.55 -2.16 -6.54
N LEU A 87 -14.24 -2.21 -6.84
CA LEU A 87 -13.76 -2.64 -8.16
C LEU A 87 -14.10 -4.10 -8.45
N GLU A 88 -14.01 -5.00 -7.46
CA GLU A 88 -14.45 -6.39 -7.59
C GLU A 88 -15.94 -6.47 -7.93
N LYS A 89 -16.77 -5.67 -7.26
CA LYS A 89 -18.21 -5.61 -7.54
C LYS A 89 -18.53 -5.06 -8.93
N GLN A 90 -17.83 -4.01 -9.37
CA GLN A 90 -18.07 -3.37 -10.67
C GLN A 90 -17.51 -4.20 -11.83
N TYR A 91 -16.41 -4.93 -11.59
CA TYR A 91 -15.68 -5.71 -12.58
C TYR A 91 -15.41 -7.11 -12.00
N PRO A 92 -16.42 -8.01 -11.97
CA PRO A 92 -16.32 -9.30 -11.29
C PRO A 92 -15.30 -10.25 -11.93
N GLU A 93 -14.99 -10.08 -13.22
CA GLU A 93 -14.05 -10.94 -13.95
C GLU A 93 -12.81 -10.17 -14.39
N PRO A 94 -11.59 -10.72 -14.22
CA PRO A 94 -11.27 -11.92 -13.44
C PRO A 94 -11.44 -11.68 -11.93
N SER A 95 -11.94 -12.69 -11.20
CA SER A 95 -12.14 -12.64 -9.74
C SER A 95 -10.84 -12.42 -8.97
N LEU A 96 -10.93 -11.68 -7.85
CA LEU A 96 -9.85 -11.53 -6.86
C LEU A 96 -9.97 -12.50 -5.68
N HIS A 97 -11.06 -13.28 -5.61
CA HIS A 97 -11.30 -14.28 -4.56
C HIS A 97 -11.19 -13.70 -3.13
N LEU A 98 -11.79 -12.52 -2.92
CA LEU A 98 -11.67 -11.74 -1.67
C LEU A 98 -12.28 -12.44 -0.44
N ASP A 99 -13.10 -13.47 -0.65
CA ASP A 99 -13.74 -14.30 0.36
C ASP A 99 -12.91 -15.52 0.77
N SER A 100 -11.75 -15.73 0.14
CA SER A 100 -10.85 -16.83 0.48
C SER A 100 -10.39 -16.76 1.95
N PRO A 101 -10.53 -17.84 2.75
CA PRO A 101 -10.03 -17.86 4.12
C PRO A 101 -8.49 -17.80 4.19
N GLN A 102 -7.80 -18.22 3.12
CA GLN A 102 -6.34 -18.10 3.01
C GLN A 102 -5.90 -16.63 2.94
N LEU A 103 -6.71 -15.75 2.35
CA LEU A 103 -6.40 -14.33 2.25
C LEU A 103 -6.20 -13.69 3.63
N ALA A 104 -7.17 -13.88 4.55
CA ALA A 104 -7.10 -13.30 5.89
C ALA A 104 -5.86 -13.77 6.66
N LYS A 105 -5.54 -15.07 6.58
CA LYS A 105 -4.33 -15.64 7.20
C LYS A 105 -3.06 -14.99 6.66
N VAL A 106 -2.96 -14.82 5.34
CA VAL A 106 -1.76 -14.26 4.71
C VAL A 106 -1.65 -12.77 4.98
N GLU A 107 -2.75 -12.02 5.00
CA GLU A 107 -2.74 -10.61 5.39
C GLU A 107 -2.21 -10.42 6.82
N GLU A 108 -2.60 -11.27 7.76
CA GLU A 108 -2.05 -11.27 9.12
C GLU A 108 -0.55 -11.52 9.13
N LEU A 109 -0.08 -12.53 8.38
CA LEU A 109 1.35 -12.84 8.27
C LEU A 109 2.15 -11.71 7.62
N VAL A 110 1.63 -11.09 6.57
CA VAL A 110 2.25 -9.92 5.93
C VAL A 110 2.39 -8.79 6.94
N MET A 111 1.38 -8.54 7.78
CA MET A 111 1.50 -7.53 8.84
C MET A 111 2.61 -7.88 9.84
N LYS A 112 2.74 -9.15 10.23
CA LYS A 112 3.82 -9.63 11.12
C LYS A 112 5.20 -9.54 10.48
N VAL A 113 5.33 -9.76 9.17
CA VAL A 113 6.57 -9.54 8.39
C VAL A 113 6.93 -8.06 8.37
N MET A 114 5.95 -7.18 8.11
CA MET A 114 6.22 -5.77 7.90
C MET A 114 6.66 -5.05 9.17
N VAL A 115 6.19 -5.44 10.35
CA VAL A 115 6.54 -4.80 11.64
C VAL A 115 8.07 -4.74 11.88
N PRO A 116 8.82 -5.86 11.91
CA PRO A 116 10.27 -5.84 12.11
C PRO A 116 11.02 -5.22 10.92
N LEU A 117 10.47 -5.28 9.71
CA LEU A 117 11.09 -4.64 8.53
C LEU A 117 10.88 -3.12 8.45
N ARG A 118 10.07 -2.50 9.32
CA ARG A 118 9.86 -1.03 9.30
C ARG A 118 11.17 -0.27 9.39
N ALA A 119 12.10 -0.70 10.25
CA ALA A 119 13.40 -0.06 10.42
C ALA A 119 14.37 -0.32 9.26
N VAL A 120 14.07 -1.30 8.41
CA VAL A 120 14.81 -1.58 7.16
C VAL A 120 14.24 -0.76 6.00
N ILE A 121 12.92 -0.65 5.92
CA ILE A 121 12.20 -0.10 4.76
C ILE A 121 11.99 1.40 4.84
N LEU A 122 11.61 1.93 6.00
CA LEU A 122 11.19 3.33 6.13
C LEU A 122 12.34 4.35 6.01
N PRO A 123 13.50 4.16 6.66
CA PRO A 123 14.57 5.17 6.63
C PRO A 123 15.13 5.48 5.23
N PRO A 124 15.29 4.53 4.30
CA PRO A 124 15.69 4.84 2.93
C PRO A 124 14.69 5.67 2.12
N ILE A 125 13.40 5.68 2.47
CA ILE A 125 12.34 6.34 1.68
C ILE A 125 12.56 7.85 1.53
N PRO A 126 12.64 8.67 2.61
CA PRO A 126 12.85 10.11 2.46
C PRO A 126 14.19 10.45 1.82
N ARG A 127 15.24 9.64 2.05
CA ARG A 127 16.58 9.82 1.45
C ARG A 127 16.60 9.55 -0.06
N ASN A 128 15.97 8.45 -0.49
CA ASN A 128 16.22 7.86 -1.80
C ASN A 128 15.01 7.89 -2.75
N ILE A 129 13.80 8.17 -2.26
CA ILE A 129 12.57 8.05 -3.05
C ILE A 129 11.79 9.35 -3.10
N LEU A 130 11.65 10.06 -1.98
CA LEU A 130 10.78 11.23 -1.90
C LEU A 130 11.43 12.49 -2.48
N ARG A 131 10.58 13.40 -2.95
CA ARG A 131 10.93 14.80 -3.19
C ARG A 131 10.93 15.56 -1.86
N GLU A 132 11.58 16.71 -1.83
CA GLU A 132 11.83 17.49 -0.60
C GLU A 132 10.58 17.71 0.27
N PRO A 133 9.43 18.20 -0.24
CA PRO A 133 8.25 18.44 0.61
C PRO A 133 7.70 17.16 1.26
N SER A 134 7.72 16.06 0.50
CA SER A 134 7.30 14.75 1.00
C SER A 134 8.33 14.15 1.96
N ALA A 135 9.63 14.38 1.75
CA ALA A 135 10.70 13.89 2.60
C ALA A 135 10.62 14.50 4.00
N GLU A 136 10.49 15.83 4.08
CA GLU A 136 10.33 16.55 5.35
C GLU A 136 9.08 16.11 6.11
N TYR A 137 7.93 16.02 5.41
CA TYR A 137 6.70 15.52 6.00
C TYR A 137 6.87 14.09 6.54
N PHE A 138 7.53 13.22 5.77
CA PHE A 138 7.72 11.83 6.14
C PHE A 138 8.61 11.69 7.37
N GLU A 139 9.75 12.37 7.42
CA GLU A 139 10.65 12.37 8.59
C GLU A 139 9.89 12.81 9.85
N ARG A 140 9.28 14.00 9.82
CA ARG A 140 8.55 14.56 10.99
C ARG A 140 7.46 13.61 11.49
N THR A 141 6.60 13.14 10.59
CA THR A 141 5.46 12.29 11.00
C THR A 141 5.88 10.90 11.47
N ARG A 142 7.02 10.38 11.01
CA ARG A 142 7.55 9.08 11.48
C ARG A 142 8.29 9.25 12.80
N GLU A 143 8.99 10.36 13.00
CA GLU A 143 9.58 10.70 14.28
C GLU A 143 8.51 10.80 15.38
N GLU A 144 7.42 11.54 15.13
CA GLU A 144 6.27 11.62 16.05
C GLU A 144 5.69 10.22 16.34
N ARG A 145 5.59 9.37 15.32
CA ARG A 145 5.01 8.03 15.45
C ARG A 145 5.89 7.05 16.22
N PHE A 146 7.21 7.12 16.03
CA PHE A 146 8.16 6.18 16.63
C PHE A 146 8.83 6.72 17.89
N GLY A 147 8.64 8.01 18.21
CA GLY A 147 9.28 8.69 19.33
C GLY A 147 10.79 8.90 19.14
N MET A 148 11.30 8.72 17.92
CA MET A 148 12.72 8.87 17.58
C MET A 148 12.91 9.13 16.07
N PRO A 149 14.00 9.79 15.66
CA PRO A 149 14.33 9.98 14.25
C PRO A 149 14.49 8.66 13.49
N LEU A 150 14.15 8.65 12.19
CA LEU A 150 14.28 7.44 11.36
C LEU A 150 15.72 6.92 11.29
N ALA A 151 16.72 7.79 11.36
CA ALA A 151 18.14 7.40 11.40
C ALA A 151 18.49 6.63 12.69
N GLN A 152 17.92 7.00 13.83
CA GLN A 152 18.09 6.26 15.08
C GLN A 152 17.34 4.92 15.02
N PHE A 153 16.11 4.94 14.52
CA PHE A 153 15.31 3.73 14.32
C PHE A 153 16.01 2.70 13.41
N GLU A 154 16.62 3.15 12.32
CA GLU A 154 17.46 2.35 11.43
C GLU A 154 18.62 1.69 12.18
N LYS A 155 19.35 2.47 12.98
CA LYS A 155 20.51 2.00 13.73
C LYS A 155 20.15 0.96 14.79
N GLU A 156 19.02 1.14 15.48
CA GLU A 156 18.62 0.28 16.62
C GLU A 156 17.90 -1.00 16.19
N GLN A 157 17.18 -0.97 15.08
CA GLN A 157 16.23 -2.02 14.69
C GLN A 157 16.34 -2.46 13.22
N GLY A 158 17.09 -1.75 12.39
CA GLY A 158 17.29 -2.08 10.98
C GLY A 158 18.28 -3.22 10.75
N GLY A 159 18.76 -3.34 9.51
CA GLY A 159 19.73 -4.36 9.11
C GLY A 159 19.27 -5.79 9.41
N ASN A 160 20.23 -6.64 9.82
CA ASN A 160 19.98 -8.07 10.09
C ASN A 160 18.92 -8.29 11.17
N LYS A 161 18.85 -7.44 12.20
CA LYS A 161 17.87 -7.57 13.28
C LYS A 161 16.43 -7.51 12.75
N GLY A 162 16.15 -6.59 11.83
CA GLY A 162 14.84 -6.51 11.17
C GLY A 162 14.53 -7.75 10.32
N TRP A 163 15.53 -8.25 9.56
CA TRP A 163 15.36 -9.45 8.74
C TRP A 163 15.19 -10.73 9.57
N GLU A 164 15.96 -10.90 10.64
CA GLU A 164 15.84 -12.03 11.58
C GLU A 164 14.46 -12.03 12.23
N GLY A 165 13.94 -10.86 12.64
CA GLY A 165 12.58 -10.74 13.18
C GLY A 165 11.47 -11.06 12.18
N ALA A 166 11.69 -10.80 10.88
CA ALA A 166 10.74 -11.10 9.81
C ALA A 166 10.79 -12.56 9.34
N THR A 167 11.93 -13.23 9.49
CA THR A 167 12.23 -14.53 8.91
C THR A 167 11.23 -15.63 9.27
N PRO A 168 10.77 -15.77 10.54
CA PRO A 168 9.78 -16.80 10.90
C PRO A 168 8.48 -16.67 10.11
N TYR A 169 7.99 -15.44 9.92
CA TYR A 169 6.73 -15.18 9.21
C TYR A 169 6.88 -15.32 7.70
N LEU A 170 8.04 -14.92 7.15
CA LEU A 170 8.37 -15.19 5.74
C LEU A 170 8.43 -16.69 5.45
N LYS A 171 8.99 -17.49 6.38
CA LYS A 171 9.02 -18.95 6.26
C LYS A 171 7.61 -19.52 6.25
N GLU A 172 6.73 -19.06 7.14
CA GLU A 172 5.34 -19.51 7.19
C GLU A 172 4.56 -19.18 5.90
N ILE A 173 4.72 -17.98 5.34
CA ILE A 173 4.15 -17.64 4.02
C ILE A 173 4.68 -18.60 2.94
N GLY A 174 5.99 -18.90 2.97
CA GLY A 174 6.61 -19.85 2.06
C GLY A 174 6.06 -21.28 2.21
N ASP A 175 5.76 -21.72 3.43
CA ASP A 175 5.17 -23.04 3.69
C ASP A 175 3.74 -23.12 3.15
N ILE A 176 2.94 -22.05 3.28
CA ILE A 176 1.60 -21.95 2.69
C ILE A 176 1.68 -22.07 1.16
N LEU A 177 2.56 -21.31 0.52
CA LEU A 177 2.75 -21.36 -0.94
C LEU A 177 3.15 -22.77 -1.44
N ARG A 178 4.01 -23.47 -0.68
CA ARG A 178 4.43 -24.83 -1.04
C ARG A 178 3.30 -25.86 -0.87
N ALA A 179 2.47 -25.71 0.15
CA ALA A 179 1.35 -26.62 0.41
C ALA A 179 0.30 -26.59 -0.72
N GLU A 180 0.07 -25.42 -1.31
CA GLU A 180 -0.91 -25.22 -2.40
C GLU A 180 -0.35 -25.57 -3.80
N GLY A 181 0.94 -25.91 -3.90
CA GLY A 181 1.52 -26.52 -5.10
C GLY A 181 1.72 -25.60 -6.31
N GLY A 182 1.81 -24.27 -6.12
CA GLY A 182 2.03 -23.32 -7.22
C GLY A 182 2.25 -21.88 -6.75
N PRO A 183 2.64 -20.96 -7.64
CA PRO A 183 3.23 -19.67 -7.23
C PRO A 183 2.24 -18.70 -6.56
N PHE A 184 0.96 -19.05 -6.50
CA PHE A 184 -0.08 -18.27 -5.87
C PHE A 184 -0.56 -18.93 -4.57
N LEU A 185 -1.12 -18.12 -3.68
CA LEU A 185 -1.69 -18.59 -2.41
C LEU A 185 -2.90 -19.52 -2.59
N LEU A 186 -3.48 -19.56 -3.79
CA LEU A 186 -4.58 -20.43 -4.18
C LEU A 186 -4.12 -21.56 -5.12
N GLY A 187 -2.80 -21.74 -5.27
CA GLY A 187 -2.21 -22.83 -6.04
C GLY A 187 -1.61 -22.41 -7.38
N LYS A 188 -1.94 -23.16 -8.45
CA LYS A 188 -1.23 -23.07 -9.74
C LYS A 188 -1.64 -21.87 -10.59
N THR A 189 -2.85 -21.36 -10.42
CA THR A 189 -3.38 -20.18 -11.11
C THR A 189 -3.81 -19.14 -10.07
N GLY A 190 -3.71 -17.86 -10.45
CA GLY A 190 -4.31 -16.75 -9.69
C GLY A 190 -5.78 -16.51 -10.06
N GLU A 191 -6.26 -17.25 -11.06
CA GLU A 191 -7.65 -17.38 -11.51
C GLU A 191 -8.32 -18.57 -10.84
#